data_AF-A0A6H1KX39-F1
#
_entry.id   AF-A0A6H1KX39-F1
#
_cell.length_a   1.000
_cell.length_b   1.000
_cell.length_c   1.000
_cell.angle_alpha   90.00
_cell.angle_beta   90.00
_cell.angle_gamma   90.00
#
_symmetry.space_group_name_H-M   'P 1'
#
loop_
_entity.id
_entity.type
_entity.pdbx_description
1 polymer ?
#
loop_
_entity_poly.entity_id
_entity_poly.type
_entity_poly.pdbx_seq_one_letter_code
_entity_poly.pdbx_strand_id
1 'polypeptide(L)'
;MTSGALCLIRLFPLLEVLESTVRQPVDEVIRGCLGSGEIADSVLIGLDEFCEAVGPLQDFDHPAFFEQSVASMALIVAGAGGVQSFSADARISEQAVGVWSTLTRLVNQQTQAPASPGVADFAELERSAQREDERALVSRERDPMAVIRRADQLASAGTAMTAELSKVSAVLGWRPSGPCGPQCAWPACGSSASNCVRRRAFRPQQTLAAQLRRKQGAESRPWYLISINLLAADDEPFEFVTEIGTDGYELRKVAQYMDGRLVCVDRDHQLRGGVKLGSERVPSWTELEADDDLHVEETSAEFFERRWKEGLTGFIGH
;
A
#
# COMPACT_ATOMS: atom_id res chain seq x y z
N MET A 1 5.90 19.23 11.78
CA MET A 1 6.93 18.95 10.76
C MET A 1 7.82 17.83 11.27
N THR A 2 7.86 16.72 10.54
CA THR A 2 8.52 15.45 10.90
C THR A 2 9.78 15.25 10.06
N SER A 3 10.72 14.45 10.56
CA SER A 3 11.92 14.04 9.80
C SER A 3 11.54 13.36 8.48
N GLY A 4 10.41 12.63 8.47
CA GLY A 4 9.96 11.88 7.32
C GLY A 4 9.63 12.73 6.09
N ALA A 5 9.10 13.94 6.25
CA ALA A 5 8.84 14.82 5.10
C ALA A 5 10.14 15.22 4.38
N LEU A 6 11.23 15.44 5.13
CA LEU A 6 12.54 15.77 4.55
C LEU A 6 13.15 14.56 3.80
N CYS A 7 12.92 13.34 4.30
CA CYS A 7 13.28 12.10 3.60
C CYS A 7 12.55 11.98 2.26
N LEU A 8 11.24 12.28 2.23
CA LEU A 8 10.45 12.25 0.99
C LEU A 8 10.96 13.26 -0.04
N ILE A 9 11.36 14.48 0.36
CA ILE A 9 11.95 15.48 -0.55
C ILE A 9 13.21 14.93 -1.23
N ARG A 10 14.06 14.20 -0.49
CA ARG A 10 15.29 13.61 -1.06
C ARG A 10 15.01 12.44 -2.00
N LEU A 11 13.95 11.67 -1.74
CA LEU A 11 13.51 10.59 -2.62
C LEU A 11 12.73 11.09 -3.84
N PHE A 12 12.26 12.34 -3.82
CA PHE A 12 11.50 12.93 -4.92
C PHE A 12 12.21 12.87 -6.28
N PRO A 13 13.51 13.24 -6.41
CA PRO A 13 14.30 13.03 -7.63
C PRO A 13 14.22 11.63 -8.23
N LEU A 14 14.16 10.59 -7.38
CA LEU A 14 14.04 9.21 -7.86
C LEU A 14 12.70 8.99 -8.55
N LEU A 15 11.60 9.47 -7.96
CA LEU A 15 10.28 9.43 -8.58
C LEU A 15 10.21 10.25 -9.88
N GLU A 16 10.94 11.37 -9.97
CA GLU A 16 11.00 12.15 -11.21
C GLU A 16 11.65 11.38 -12.35
N VAL A 17 12.80 10.74 -12.09
CA VAL A 17 13.53 9.96 -13.11
C VAL A 17 12.78 8.71 -13.52
N LEU A 18 12.00 8.12 -12.62
CA LEU A 18 11.13 6.98 -12.93
C LEU A 18 9.86 7.38 -13.71
N GLU A 19 9.60 8.69 -13.85
CA GLU A 19 8.31 9.23 -14.32
C GLU A 19 7.13 8.62 -13.54
N SER A 20 7.32 8.48 -12.23
CA SER A 20 6.43 7.75 -11.36
C SER A 20 5.07 8.44 -11.22
N THR A 21 4.01 7.65 -11.22
CA THR A 21 2.64 8.15 -11.02
C THR A 21 2.34 8.49 -9.57
N VAL A 22 3.12 7.95 -8.62
CA VAL A 22 3.04 8.36 -7.21
C VAL A 22 3.75 9.68 -6.93
N ARG A 23 4.50 10.24 -7.89
CA ARG A 23 5.21 11.52 -7.72
C ARG A 23 4.27 12.64 -7.25
N GLN A 24 3.16 12.87 -7.96
CA GLN A 24 2.24 13.95 -7.59
C GLN A 24 1.59 13.72 -6.22
N PRO A 25 1.04 12.53 -5.91
CA PRO A 25 0.54 12.25 -4.56
C PRO A 25 1.58 12.44 -3.44
N VAL A 26 2.84 12.04 -3.67
CA VAL A 26 3.94 12.26 -2.71
C VAL A 26 4.24 13.76 -2.52
N ASP A 27 4.24 14.55 -3.59
CA ASP A 27 4.40 16.01 -3.50
C ASP A 27 3.29 16.66 -2.66
N GLU A 28 2.04 16.21 -2.83
CA GLU A 28 0.91 16.68 -2.05
C GLU A 28 1.05 16.34 -0.55
N VAL A 29 1.57 15.15 -0.23
CA VAL A 29 1.93 14.78 1.16
C VAL A 29 3.03 15.69 1.71
N ILE A 30 4.11 15.91 0.96
CA ILE A 30 5.21 16.80 1.37
C ILE A 30 4.67 18.21 1.67
N ARG A 31 3.87 18.78 0.74
CA ARG A 31 3.27 20.11 0.91
C ARG A 31 2.34 20.17 2.13
N GLY A 32 1.51 19.16 2.35
CA GLY A 32 0.66 19.07 3.54
C GLY A 32 1.47 19.04 4.84
N CYS A 33 2.56 18.28 4.89
CA CYS A 33 3.40 18.14 6.09
C CYS A 33 4.30 19.36 6.38
N LEU A 34 4.74 20.07 5.34
CA LEU A 34 5.54 21.31 5.48
C LEU A 34 4.67 22.54 5.74
N GLY A 35 3.44 22.55 5.21
CA GLY A 35 2.45 23.59 5.42
C GLY A 35 1.58 23.37 6.65
N SER A 36 0.49 24.13 6.71
CA SER A 36 -0.62 23.93 7.65
C SER A 36 -1.85 23.29 6.98
N GLY A 37 -1.66 22.69 5.80
CA GLY A 37 -2.74 22.14 4.99
C GLY A 37 -3.05 20.69 5.37
N GLU A 38 -4.33 20.34 5.35
CA GLU A 38 -4.75 18.93 5.41
C GLU A 38 -4.37 18.23 4.09
N ILE A 39 -3.89 16.99 4.19
CA ILE A 39 -3.65 16.16 3.01
C ILE A 39 -4.99 15.60 2.58
N ALA A 40 -5.35 15.79 1.30
CA ALA A 40 -6.63 15.31 0.79
C ALA A 40 -6.71 13.78 0.86
N ASP A 41 -7.86 13.25 1.30
CA ASP A 41 -8.07 11.80 1.38
C ASP A 41 -7.82 11.11 0.03
N SER A 42 -8.20 11.72 -1.09
CA SER A 42 -7.96 11.14 -2.41
C SER A 42 -6.47 10.88 -2.71
N VAL A 43 -5.57 11.67 -2.13
CA VAL A 43 -4.12 11.48 -2.25
C VAL A 43 -3.69 10.24 -1.50
N LEU A 44 -4.12 10.12 -0.24
CA LEU A 44 -3.79 8.98 0.61
C LEU A 44 -4.38 7.68 0.05
N ILE A 45 -5.60 7.75 -0.48
CA ILE A 45 -6.26 6.63 -1.16
C ILE A 45 -5.45 6.19 -2.37
N GLY A 46 -5.04 7.13 -3.25
CA GLY A 46 -4.27 6.78 -4.43
C GLY A 46 -2.90 6.17 -4.11
N LEU A 47 -2.23 6.65 -3.06
CA LEU A 47 -0.97 6.08 -2.59
C LEU A 47 -1.12 4.66 -2.03
N ASP A 48 -2.24 4.39 -1.35
CA ASP A 48 -2.52 3.09 -0.77
C ASP A 48 -2.95 2.07 -1.82
N GLU A 49 -3.87 2.45 -2.71
CA GLU A 49 -4.24 1.64 -3.88
C GLU A 49 -3.00 1.28 -4.70
N PHE A 50 -2.04 2.21 -4.84
CA PHE A 50 -0.73 1.94 -5.44
C PHE A 50 0.05 0.86 -4.69
N CYS A 51 0.21 1.00 -3.38
CA CYS A 51 0.92 0.02 -2.57
C CYS A 51 0.29 -1.38 -2.68
N GLU A 52 -1.04 -1.47 -2.64
CA GLU A 52 -1.77 -2.73 -2.78
C GLU A 52 -1.63 -3.34 -4.17
N ALA A 53 -1.76 -2.53 -5.23
CA ALA A 53 -1.65 -3.02 -6.61
C ALA A 53 -0.26 -3.58 -6.92
N VAL A 54 0.79 -2.98 -6.32
CA VAL A 54 2.14 -3.50 -6.41
C VAL A 54 2.30 -4.80 -5.63
N GLY A 55 1.64 -4.93 -4.48
CA GLY A 55 1.67 -6.12 -3.63
C GLY A 55 3.04 -6.35 -2.97
N PRO A 56 3.25 -7.49 -2.29
CA PRO A 56 4.55 -7.82 -1.71
C PRO A 56 5.56 -8.13 -2.82
N LEU A 57 6.32 -7.12 -3.27
CA LEU A 57 7.43 -7.33 -4.21
C LEU A 57 8.63 -7.92 -3.49
N GLN A 58 9.10 -9.07 -3.98
CA GLN A 58 10.39 -9.65 -3.60
C GLN A 58 11.53 -9.21 -4.54
N ASP A 59 11.18 -8.69 -5.72
CA ASP A 59 12.14 -8.30 -6.76
C ASP A 59 12.62 -6.86 -6.54
N PHE A 60 13.75 -6.73 -5.84
CA PHE A 60 14.36 -5.45 -5.51
C PHE A 60 14.99 -4.71 -6.69
N ASP A 61 15.11 -5.33 -7.86
CA ASP A 61 15.69 -4.75 -9.09
C ASP A 61 14.64 -4.04 -9.98
N HIS A 62 13.37 -4.10 -9.59
CA HIS A 62 12.27 -3.48 -10.32
C HIS A 62 11.96 -2.05 -9.80
N PRO A 63 11.71 -1.06 -10.67
CA PRO A 63 11.35 0.31 -10.27
C PRO A 63 10.20 0.39 -9.27
N ALA A 64 9.18 -0.47 -9.46
CA ALA A 64 7.99 -0.52 -8.60
C ALA A 64 8.30 -0.76 -7.12
N PHE A 65 9.41 -1.46 -6.78
CA PHE A 65 9.86 -1.62 -5.40
C PHE A 65 10.18 -0.26 -4.76
N PHE A 66 10.88 0.61 -5.49
CA PHE A 66 11.25 1.94 -5.04
C PHE A 66 10.03 2.85 -4.93
N GLU A 67 9.18 2.85 -5.95
CA GLU A 67 7.94 3.64 -5.96
C GLU A 67 7.02 3.25 -4.80
N GLN A 68 6.83 1.95 -4.56
CA GLN A 68 6.02 1.43 -3.45
C GLN A 68 6.64 1.80 -2.10
N SER A 69 7.96 1.69 -1.97
CA SER A 69 8.65 2.07 -0.74
C SER A 69 8.42 3.55 -0.41
N VAL A 70 8.52 4.43 -1.41
CA VAL A 70 8.27 5.87 -1.21
C VAL A 70 6.79 6.16 -0.93
N ALA A 71 5.87 5.49 -1.63
CA ALA A 71 4.44 5.62 -1.39
C ALA A 71 4.05 5.20 0.04
N SER A 72 4.56 4.05 0.49
CA SER A 72 4.38 3.55 1.86
C SER A 72 4.93 4.54 2.89
N MET A 73 6.13 5.09 2.68
CA MET A 73 6.68 6.13 3.54
C MET A 73 5.77 7.36 3.59
N ALA A 74 5.22 7.80 2.45
CA ALA A 74 4.31 8.94 2.39
C ALA A 74 3.03 8.72 3.22
N LEU A 75 2.46 7.52 3.18
CA LEU A 75 1.30 7.15 4.02
C LEU A 75 1.64 7.20 5.52
N ILE A 76 2.84 6.75 5.91
CA ILE A 76 3.30 6.79 7.29
C ILE A 76 3.53 8.24 7.74
N VAL A 77 4.18 9.06 6.90
CA VAL A 77 4.43 10.49 7.15
C VAL A 77 3.13 11.26 7.32
N ALA A 78 2.09 10.92 6.55
CA ALA A 78 0.75 11.50 6.66
C ALA A 78 -0.02 11.04 7.93
N GLY A 79 0.55 10.13 8.74
CA GLY A 79 -0.14 9.55 9.91
C GLY A 79 -1.31 8.64 9.52
N ALA A 80 -1.27 8.09 8.31
CA ALA A 80 -2.30 7.23 7.77
C ALA A 80 -2.01 5.74 8.06
N GLY A 81 -0.74 5.37 8.23
CA GLY A 81 -0.38 4.06 8.80
C GLY A 81 -0.84 3.98 10.26
N GLY A 82 -1.58 2.92 10.63
CA GLY A 82 -2.24 2.76 11.93
C GLY A 82 -1.37 3.00 13.17
N VAL A 83 -2.02 3.04 14.34
CA VAL A 83 -1.42 3.34 15.66
C VAL A 83 -0.35 2.28 16.01
N GLN A 84 0.90 2.48 15.60
CA GLN A 84 2.02 1.66 16.03
C GLN A 84 2.84 2.36 17.11
N SER A 85 3.35 1.55 18.04
CA SER A 85 4.03 1.96 19.28
C SER A 85 5.44 2.53 19.10
N PHE A 86 6.00 2.51 17.89
CA PHE A 86 7.34 3.04 17.59
C PHE A 86 7.26 4.46 17.02
N SER A 87 8.31 5.26 17.18
CA SER A 87 8.35 6.59 16.56
C SER A 87 8.40 6.43 15.04
N ALA A 88 7.31 6.82 14.37
CA ALA A 88 7.18 6.74 12.91
C ALA A 88 8.41 7.35 12.20
N ASP A 89 8.95 8.44 12.74
CA ASP A 89 10.11 9.15 12.21
C ASP A 89 11.39 8.30 12.15
N ALA A 90 11.68 7.47 13.15
CA ALA A 90 12.85 6.60 13.14
C ALA A 90 12.73 5.54 12.05
N ARG A 91 11.55 4.91 11.95
CA ARG A 91 11.26 3.92 10.90
C ARG A 91 11.38 4.51 9.51
N ILE A 92 10.82 5.70 9.28
CA ILE A 92 10.90 6.37 7.97
C ILE A 92 12.35 6.69 7.62
N SER A 93 13.16 7.13 8.59
CA SER A 93 14.57 7.45 8.38
C SER A 93 15.39 6.19 8.00
N GLU A 94 15.16 5.08 8.70
CA GLU A 94 15.77 3.78 8.38
C GLU A 94 15.33 3.27 7.01
N GLN A 95 14.03 3.36 6.70
CA GLN A 95 13.48 2.94 5.42
C GLN A 95 14.08 3.75 4.26
N ALA A 96 14.23 5.06 4.39
CA ALA A 96 14.88 5.91 3.39
C ALA A 96 16.32 5.44 3.10
N VAL A 97 17.11 5.15 4.15
CA VAL A 97 18.46 4.60 4.00
C VAL A 97 18.44 3.24 3.31
N GLY A 98 17.45 2.39 3.61
CA GLY A 98 17.25 1.10 2.96
C GLY A 98 16.97 1.21 1.45
N VAL A 99 16.13 2.15 1.05
CA VAL A 99 15.84 2.45 -0.38
C VAL A 99 17.13 2.85 -1.10
N TRP A 100 17.89 3.80 -0.55
CA TRP A 100 19.15 4.23 -1.16
C TRP A 100 20.23 3.14 -1.17
N SER A 101 20.34 2.34 -0.11
CA SER A 101 21.27 1.22 -0.03
C SER A 101 20.97 0.17 -1.10
N THR A 102 19.68 -0.10 -1.35
CA THR A 102 19.25 -1.01 -2.41
C THR A 102 19.66 -0.46 -3.78
N LEU A 103 19.45 0.83 -4.04
CA LEU A 103 19.87 1.47 -5.29
C LEU A 103 21.38 1.39 -5.50
N THR A 104 22.18 1.75 -4.49
CA THR A 104 23.65 1.63 -4.54
C THR A 104 24.09 0.22 -4.89
N ARG A 105 23.46 -0.80 -4.27
CA ARG A 105 23.76 -2.21 -4.53
C ARG A 105 23.47 -2.59 -5.99
N LEU A 106 22.32 -2.20 -6.53
CA LEU A 106 21.94 -2.50 -7.92
C LEU A 106 22.92 -1.86 -8.93
N VAL A 107 23.27 -0.60 -8.73
CA VAL A 107 24.22 0.12 -9.60
C VAL A 107 25.58 -0.57 -9.59
N ASN A 108 26.06 -0.97 -8.41
CA ASN A 108 27.33 -1.68 -8.27
C ASN A 108 27.29 -3.08 -8.93
N GLN A 109 26.16 -3.78 -8.87
CA GLN A 109 26.00 -5.08 -9.53
C GLN A 109 26.02 -4.97 -11.06
N GLN A 110 25.37 -3.96 -11.63
CA GLN A 110 25.28 -3.81 -13.09
C GLN A 110 26.54 -3.24 -13.74
N THR A 111 27.31 -2.43 -13.01
CA THR A 111 28.48 -1.79 -13.59
C THR A 111 29.66 -2.74 -13.83
N GLN A 112 29.69 -3.93 -13.20
CA GLN A 112 30.71 -5.01 -13.32
C GLN A 112 32.19 -4.59 -13.27
N ALA A 113 32.49 -3.31 -13.09
CA ALA A 113 33.82 -2.74 -13.06
C ALA A 113 34.31 -2.72 -11.61
N PRO A 114 35.59 -3.06 -11.36
CA PRO A 114 36.18 -2.91 -10.02
C PRO A 114 35.98 -1.46 -9.59
N ALA A 115 35.25 -1.28 -8.48
CA ALA A 115 34.74 -0.02 -7.94
C ALA A 115 35.51 1.19 -8.49
N SER A 116 35.03 1.74 -9.60
CA SER A 116 35.55 3.03 -10.05
C SER A 116 35.23 4.00 -8.92
N PRO A 117 36.21 4.75 -8.39
CA PRO A 117 36.08 5.53 -7.16
C PRO A 117 35.18 6.78 -7.29
N GLY A 118 34.00 6.64 -7.91
CA GLY A 118 33.09 7.75 -8.17
C GLY A 118 31.60 7.40 -8.19
N VAL A 119 31.19 6.14 -7.96
CA VAL A 119 29.76 5.87 -7.74
C VAL A 119 29.41 6.36 -6.34
N ALA A 120 28.54 7.37 -6.26
CA ALA A 120 28.10 7.93 -5.00
C ALA A 120 27.45 6.85 -4.12
N ASP A 121 27.89 6.74 -2.85
CA ASP A 121 27.18 5.94 -1.87
C ASP A 121 25.93 6.71 -1.42
N PHE A 122 24.81 6.48 -2.12
CA PHE A 122 23.54 7.14 -1.85
C PHE A 122 23.08 6.95 -0.40
N ALA A 123 23.39 5.80 0.22
CA ALA A 123 22.99 5.54 1.60
C ALA A 123 23.78 6.41 2.59
N GLU A 124 25.08 6.60 2.37
CA GLU A 124 25.86 7.51 3.22
C GLU A 124 25.50 8.98 2.99
N LEU A 125 25.19 9.37 1.75
CA LEU A 125 24.64 10.69 1.47
C LEU A 125 23.32 10.93 2.22
N GLU A 126 22.42 9.96 2.24
CA GLU A 126 21.17 10.04 3.02
C GLU A 126 21.44 10.17 4.51
N ARG A 127 22.30 9.33 5.10
CA ARG A 127 22.64 9.44 6.53
C ARG A 127 23.24 10.80 6.87
N SER A 128 24.09 11.34 5.99
CA SER A 128 24.64 12.68 6.17
C SER A 128 23.56 13.76 6.13
N ALA A 129 22.61 13.64 5.19
CA ALA A 129 21.49 14.56 5.10
C ALA A 129 20.56 14.47 6.32
N GLN A 130 20.32 13.28 6.87
CA GLN A 130 19.52 13.08 8.08
C GLN A 130 20.16 13.75 9.31
N ARG A 131 21.50 13.72 9.43
CA ARG A 131 22.23 14.46 10.49
C ARG A 131 22.07 15.98 10.37
N GLU A 132 21.91 16.49 9.15
CA GLU A 132 21.61 17.92 8.91
C GLU A 132 20.15 18.25 9.22
N ASP A 133 19.23 17.35 8.87
CA ASP A 133 17.81 17.47 9.20
C ASP A 133 17.57 17.52 10.70
N GLU A 134 18.22 16.62 11.46
CA GLU A 134 18.14 16.61 12.91
C GLU A 134 18.62 17.93 13.51
N ARG A 135 19.72 18.49 12.99
CA ARG A 135 20.20 19.83 13.39
C ARG A 135 19.18 20.92 13.09
N ALA A 136 18.50 20.87 11.94
CA ALA A 136 17.46 21.82 11.59
C ALA A 136 16.21 21.68 12.48
N LEU A 137 15.81 20.45 12.79
CA LEU A 137 14.67 20.14 13.67
C LEU A 137 14.93 20.59 15.11
N VAL A 138 16.12 20.33 15.67
CA VAL A 138 16.52 20.81 16.99
C VAL A 138 16.55 22.35 17.04
N SER A 139 16.95 23.00 15.95
CA SER A 139 17.01 24.47 15.87
C SER A 139 15.64 25.14 15.75
N ARG A 140 14.57 24.38 15.42
CA ARG A 140 13.23 24.90 15.14
C ARG A 140 12.64 25.75 16.27
N GLU A 141 12.92 25.41 17.52
CA GLU A 141 12.42 26.17 18.68
C GLU A 141 12.97 27.59 18.74
N ARG A 142 14.21 27.78 18.27
CA ARG A 142 14.89 29.09 18.25
C ARG A 142 14.71 29.81 16.92
N ASP A 143 14.57 29.06 15.85
CA ASP A 143 14.39 29.56 14.49
C ASP A 143 13.32 28.71 13.76
N PRO A 144 12.05 29.17 13.76
CA PRO A 144 10.96 28.46 13.08
C PRO A 144 11.20 28.26 11.58
N MET A 145 12.04 29.09 10.95
CA MET A 145 12.35 29.03 9.52
C MET A 145 13.47 28.03 9.21
N ALA A 146 14.15 27.46 10.21
CA ALA A 146 15.26 26.53 9.98
C ALA A 146 14.85 25.31 9.14
N VAL A 147 13.67 24.74 9.40
CA VAL A 147 13.21 23.55 8.68
C VAL A 147 12.71 23.90 7.27
N ILE A 148 12.08 25.06 7.08
CA ILE A 148 11.66 25.53 5.75
C ILE A 148 12.89 25.76 4.87
N ARG A 149 13.90 26.48 5.37
CA ARG A 149 15.15 26.68 4.61
C ARG A 149 15.85 25.36 4.31
N ARG A 150 15.78 24.38 5.23
CA ARG A 150 16.32 23.04 4.97
C ARG A 150 15.55 22.36 3.83
N ALA A 151 14.23 22.42 3.82
CA ALA A 151 13.42 21.89 2.72
C ALA A 151 13.77 22.55 1.38
N ASP A 152 13.93 23.88 1.34
CA ASP A 152 14.32 24.62 0.13
C ASP A 152 15.71 24.21 -0.39
N GLN A 153 16.67 23.99 0.52
CA GLN A 153 18.01 23.49 0.19
C GLN A 153 17.94 22.09 -0.44
N LEU A 154 17.15 21.19 0.16
CA LEU A 154 16.96 19.84 -0.35
C LEU A 154 16.29 19.84 -1.73
N ALA A 155 15.25 20.66 -1.93
CA ALA A 155 14.58 20.81 -3.22
C ALA A 155 15.55 21.34 -4.30
N SER A 156 16.40 22.31 -3.94
CA SER A 156 17.43 22.85 -4.84
C SER A 156 18.48 21.79 -5.21
N ALA A 157 18.94 21.00 -4.23
CA ALA A 157 19.85 19.88 -4.46
C ALA A 157 19.21 18.75 -5.30
N GLY A 158 17.88 18.62 -5.24
CA GLY A 158 17.11 17.63 -5.99
C GLY A 158 17.31 17.71 -7.50
N THR A 159 17.55 18.89 -8.07
CA THR A 159 17.83 19.04 -9.51
C THR A 159 19.14 18.35 -9.91
N ALA A 160 20.20 18.52 -9.11
CA ALA A 160 21.48 17.85 -9.36
C ALA A 160 21.36 16.33 -9.15
N MET A 161 20.63 15.91 -8.12
CA MET A 161 20.35 14.50 -7.87
C MET A 161 19.57 13.85 -9.02
N THR A 162 18.58 14.54 -9.59
CA THR A 162 17.80 14.07 -10.75
C THR A 162 18.67 13.82 -11.97
N ALA A 163 19.63 14.71 -12.24
CA ALA A 163 20.58 14.54 -13.33
C ALA A 163 21.50 13.31 -13.12
N GLU A 164 21.89 13.03 -11.88
CA GLU A 164 22.70 11.85 -11.56
C GLU A 164 21.88 10.56 -11.65
N LEU A 165 20.67 10.57 -11.07
CA LEU A 165 19.75 9.43 -11.09
C LEU A 165 19.28 9.09 -12.51
N SER A 166 19.18 10.06 -13.42
CA SER A 166 18.91 9.80 -14.83
C SER A 166 19.95 8.86 -15.46
N LYS A 167 21.22 8.97 -15.07
CA LYS A 167 22.29 8.08 -15.54
C LYS A 167 22.13 6.68 -14.92
N VAL A 168 21.79 6.62 -13.63
CA VAL A 168 21.51 5.36 -12.92
C VAL A 168 20.37 4.61 -13.57
N SER A 169 19.24 5.28 -13.83
CA SER A 169 18.08 4.70 -14.50
C SER A 169 18.44 4.12 -15.87
N ALA A 170 19.25 4.84 -16.66
CA ALA A 170 19.75 4.35 -17.94
C ALA A 170 20.65 3.10 -17.80
N VAL A 171 21.52 3.06 -16.79
CA VAL A 171 22.39 1.89 -16.51
C VAL A 171 21.58 0.67 -16.08
N LEU A 172 20.55 0.87 -15.26
CA LEU A 172 19.66 -0.20 -14.80
C LEU A 172 18.67 -0.65 -15.88
N GLY A 173 18.64 0.02 -17.04
CA GLY A 173 17.68 -0.25 -18.11
C GLY A 173 16.23 0.05 -17.70
N TRP A 174 16.05 0.83 -16.63
CA TRP A 174 14.73 1.25 -16.19
C TRP A 174 14.14 2.17 -17.25
N ARG A 175 12.93 1.82 -17.69
CA ARG A 175 12.15 2.65 -18.58
C ARG A 175 10.95 3.19 -17.83
N PRO A 176 10.62 4.47 -18.00
CA PRO A 176 9.38 5.01 -17.46
C PRO A 176 8.20 4.24 -18.07
N SER A 177 7.39 3.67 -17.16
CA SER A 177 6.16 2.90 -17.37
C SER A 177 6.28 1.50 -18.00
N GLY A 178 5.54 0.56 -17.40
CA GLY A 178 5.51 -0.86 -17.69
C GLY A 178 4.97 -1.26 -19.07
N PRO A 179 4.53 -2.53 -19.26
CA PRO A 179 4.22 -3.11 -20.57
C PRO A 179 3.15 -2.38 -21.40
N CYS A 180 2.36 -1.50 -20.78
CA CYS A 180 1.30 -0.72 -21.41
C CYS A 180 1.73 0.69 -21.87
N GLY A 181 3.00 1.05 -21.67
CA GLY A 181 3.56 2.35 -22.02
C GLY A 181 3.01 3.51 -21.17
N PRO A 182 3.25 4.76 -21.61
CA PRO A 182 3.09 5.99 -20.80
C PRO A 182 1.63 6.34 -20.47
N GLN A 183 0.66 5.57 -20.96
CA GLN A 183 -0.78 5.77 -20.74
C GLN A 183 -1.34 4.91 -19.59
N CYS A 184 -0.51 4.07 -18.99
CA CYS A 184 -0.87 3.31 -17.81
C CYS A 184 -0.21 3.91 -16.59
N ALA A 185 -1.01 4.47 -15.70
CA ALA A 185 -0.54 5.09 -14.47
C ALA A 185 -0.11 4.06 -13.39
N TRP A 186 0.04 2.78 -13.75
CA TRP A 186 0.14 1.69 -12.78
C TRP A 186 1.29 0.72 -13.13
N PRO A 187 2.17 0.35 -12.17
CA PRO A 187 3.40 -0.38 -12.47
C PRO A 187 3.17 -1.84 -12.87
N ALA A 188 2.09 -2.46 -12.37
CA ALA A 188 1.82 -3.89 -12.50
C ALA A 188 0.98 -4.26 -13.73
N CYS A 189 1.13 -3.54 -14.85
CA CYS A 189 0.29 -3.73 -16.02
C CYS A 189 0.86 -4.80 -16.99
N GLY A 190 1.00 -6.04 -16.52
CA GLY A 190 1.25 -7.18 -17.40
C GLY A 190 -0.06 -7.62 -18.09
N SER A 191 0.00 -8.09 -19.35
CA SER A 191 -1.16 -8.75 -19.97
C SER A 191 -1.63 -9.99 -19.19
N SER A 192 -0.73 -10.60 -18.41
CA SER A 192 -0.95 -11.71 -17.49
C SER A 192 -1.10 -11.30 -16.01
N ALA A 193 -0.94 -10.02 -15.66
CA ALA A 193 -1.03 -9.59 -14.26
C ALA A 193 -2.48 -9.69 -13.77
N SER A 194 -2.72 -10.59 -12.82
CA SER A 194 -4.00 -10.77 -12.13
C SER A 194 -4.46 -9.48 -11.43
N ASN A 195 -3.52 -8.62 -11.06
CA ASN A 195 -3.74 -7.46 -10.19
C ASN A 195 -3.82 -6.13 -10.97
N CYS A 196 -4.06 -6.18 -12.27
CA CYS A 196 -4.23 -4.96 -13.06
C CYS A 196 -5.54 -4.26 -12.66
N VAL A 197 -5.44 -3.06 -12.08
CA VAL A 197 -6.56 -2.15 -11.73
C VAL A 197 -7.59 -1.90 -12.84
N ARG A 198 -7.21 -2.09 -14.11
CA ARG A 198 -8.13 -1.98 -15.26
C ARG A 198 -8.87 -3.27 -15.61
N ARG A 199 -8.51 -4.42 -15.02
CA ARG A 199 -9.33 -5.63 -15.09
C ARG A 199 -10.47 -5.50 -14.08
N ARG A 200 -11.69 -5.86 -14.52
CA ARG A 200 -12.94 -5.84 -13.73
C ARG A 200 -12.89 -6.66 -12.42
N ALA A 201 -11.84 -7.45 -12.22
CA ALA A 201 -11.59 -8.29 -11.06
C ALA A 201 -10.68 -7.66 -10.00
N PHE A 202 -10.04 -6.51 -10.26
CA PHE A 202 -9.32 -5.77 -9.21
C PHE A 202 -10.34 -5.15 -8.26
N ARG A 203 -10.35 -5.61 -7.01
CA ARG A 203 -11.26 -5.15 -5.96
C ARG A 203 -10.44 -4.66 -4.77
N PRO A 204 -10.01 -3.39 -4.78
CA PRO A 204 -9.37 -2.78 -3.62
C PRO A 204 -10.51 -2.37 -2.67
N GLN A 205 -10.93 -3.24 -1.75
CA GLN A 205 -12.01 -2.88 -0.82
C GLN A 205 -11.56 -2.81 0.66
N GLN A 206 -10.28 -3.06 0.93
CA GLN A 206 -9.66 -2.91 2.25
C GLN A 206 -8.47 -1.96 2.29
N THR A 207 -8.54 -0.89 1.50
CA THR A 207 -7.56 0.18 1.56
C THR A 207 -7.68 0.99 2.85
N LEU A 208 -6.57 1.60 3.25
CA LEU A 208 -6.49 2.83 4.05
C LEU A 208 -7.61 3.83 3.70
N ALA A 209 -8.10 3.84 2.46
CA ALA A 209 -9.29 4.57 2.04
C ALA A 209 -10.53 4.32 2.90
N ALA A 210 -10.82 3.07 3.25
CA ALA A 210 -11.97 2.73 4.09
C ALA A 210 -11.74 3.25 5.53
N GLN A 211 -10.51 3.18 6.03
CA GLN A 211 -10.14 3.70 7.35
C GLN A 211 -10.20 5.24 7.40
N LEU A 212 -9.69 5.93 6.37
CA LEU A 212 -9.71 7.39 6.25
C LEU A 212 -11.13 7.93 6.04
N ARG A 213 -11.93 7.31 5.16
CA ARG A 213 -13.35 7.65 4.98
C ARG A 213 -14.14 7.56 6.30
N ARG A 214 -13.88 6.54 7.12
CA ARG A 214 -14.48 6.39 8.47
C ARG A 214 -14.00 7.49 9.43
N LYS A 215 -12.72 7.87 9.38
CA LYS A 215 -12.14 8.95 10.22
C LYS A 215 -12.75 10.32 9.89
N GLN A 216 -13.19 10.54 8.65
CA GLN A 216 -13.77 11.81 8.19
C GLN A 216 -15.31 11.87 8.21
N GLY A 217 -15.99 10.89 8.83
CA GLY A 217 -17.44 10.92 8.99
C GLY A 217 -18.25 10.57 7.73
N ALA A 218 -17.62 9.98 6.70
CA ALA A 218 -18.38 9.31 5.65
C ALA A 218 -19.14 8.12 6.25
N GLU A 219 -20.37 7.88 5.79
CA GLU A 219 -21.17 6.75 6.27
C GLU A 219 -20.37 5.46 6.08
N SER A 220 -20.07 4.80 7.19
CA SER A 220 -19.37 3.54 7.16
C SER A 220 -20.24 2.53 6.39
N ARG A 221 -19.64 1.81 5.45
CA ARG A 221 -20.32 0.79 4.65
C ARG A 221 -19.82 -0.61 5.02
N PRO A 222 -20.69 -1.63 4.88
CA PRO A 222 -20.25 -3.02 4.95
C PRO A 222 -19.20 -3.33 3.88
N TRP A 223 -18.40 -4.36 4.13
CA TRP A 223 -17.45 -4.95 3.18
C TRP A 223 -17.69 -6.46 3.07
N TYR A 224 -17.10 -7.13 2.08
CA TYR A 224 -17.48 -8.51 1.75
C TYR A 224 -16.27 -9.41 1.60
N LEU A 225 -16.25 -10.51 2.35
CA LEU A 225 -15.15 -11.47 2.42
C LEU A 225 -15.57 -12.80 1.78
N ILE A 226 -14.69 -13.42 1.02
CA ILE A 226 -14.73 -14.84 0.72
C ILE A 226 -13.63 -15.52 1.54
N SER A 227 -13.97 -16.60 2.22
CA SER A 227 -12.99 -17.48 2.86
C SER A 227 -13.21 -18.91 2.41
N ILE A 228 -12.14 -19.58 2.03
CA ILE A 228 -12.10 -20.97 1.60
C ILE A 228 -11.31 -21.74 2.64
N ASN A 229 -11.93 -22.73 3.27
CA ASN A 229 -11.26 -23.67 4.15
C ASN A 229 -10.63 -24.79 3.29
N LEU A 230 -9.31 -24.80 3.21
CA LEU A 230 -8.55 -25.74 2.38
C LEU A 230 -8.56 -27.16 2.94
N LEU A 231 -8.95 -27.33 4.21
CA LEU A 231 -9.01 -28.60 4.92
C LEU A 231 -10.43 -29.05 5.25
N ALA A 232 -11.46 -28.40 4.71
CA ALA A 232 -12.86 -28.74 4.98
C ALA A 232 -13.16 -30.21 4.64
N ALA A 233 -13.82 -30.92 5.56
CA ALA A 233 -14.34 -32.25 5.29
C ALA A 233 -15.53 -32.22 4.31
N ASP A 234 -15.88 -33.37 3.71
CA ASP A 234 -16.96 -33.47 2.71
C ASP A 234 -18.32 -32.97 3.22
N ASP A 235 -18.59 -33.11 4.52
CA ASP A 235 -19.82 -32.67 5.18
C ASP A 235 -19.74 -31.26 5.80
N GLU A 236 -18.60 -30.59 5.64
CA GLU A 236 -18.35 -29.23 6.10
C GLU A 236 -18.45 -28.22 4.94
N PRO A 237 -18.81 -26.96 5.22
CA PRO A 237 -18.75 -25.91 4.21
C PRO A 237 -17.27 -25.60 3.89
N PHE A 238 -16.95 -25.58 2.61
CA PHE A 238 -15.59 -25.28 2.14
C PHE A 238 -15.41 -23.81 1.76
N GLU A 239 -16.48 -23.10 1.42
CA GLU A 239 -16.44 -21.67 1.08
C GLU A 239 -17.48 -20.90 1.90
N PHE A 240 -17.09 -19.73 2.40
CA PHE A 240 -17.98 -18.76 3.00
C PHE A 240 -17.90 -17.44 2.24
N VAL A 241 -19.05 -16.83 1.98
CA VAL A 241 -19.15 -15.45 1.49
C VAL A 241 -19.87 -14.63 2.57
N THR A 242 -19.19 -13.65 3.14
CA THR A 242 -19.62 -12.96 4.36
C THR A 242 -19.69 -11.46 4.14
N GLU A 243 -20.81 -10.83 4.51
CA GLU A 243 -20.94 -9.38 4.62
C GLU A 243 -20.55 -8.97 6.04
N ILE A 244 -19.56 -8.08 6.14
CA ILE A 244 -19.01 -7.60 7.40
C ILE A 244 -19.43 -6.15 7.61
N GLY A 245 -19.99 -5.89 8.79
CA GLY A 245 -20.46 -4.60 9.21
C GLY A 245 -19.34 -3.61 9.45
N THR A 246 -19.76 -2.38 9.64
CA THR A 246 -18.91 -1.22 9.90
C THR A 246 -18.14 -1.31 11.22
N ASP A 247 -18.64 -2.14 12.13
CA ASP A 247 -18.12 -2.47 13.45
C ASP A 247 -17.17 -3.67 13.44
N GLY A 248 -16.95 -4.29 12.26
CA GLY A 248 -16.11 -5.47 12.08
C GLY A 248 -16.81 -6.79 12.38
N TYR A 249 -18.12 -6.79 12.68
CA TYR A 249 -18.89 -8.01 12.93
C TYR A 249 -19.62 -8.48 11.68
N GLU A 250 -19.83 -9.78 11.57
CA GLU A 250 -20.59 -10.36 10.46
C GLU A 250 -22.06 -9.93 10.52
N LEU A 251 -22.62 -9.51 9.38
CA LEU A 251 -24.03 -9.15 9.21
C LEU A 251 -24.82 -10.30 8.59
N ARG A 252 -24.26 -10.87 7.52
CA ARG A 252 -24.85 -11.96 6.73
C ARG A 252 -23.74 -12.88 6.23
N LYS A 253 -24.03 -14.17 6.10
CA LYS A 253 -23.07 -15.17 5.63
C LYS A 253 -23.77 -16.22 4.77
N VAL A 254 -23.13 -16.57 3.66
CA VAL A 254 -23.49 -17.70 2.80
C VAL A 254 -22.38 -18.73 2.93
N ALA A 255 -22.73 -19.97 3.26
CA ALA A 255 -21.83 -21.10 3.29
C ALA A 255 -22.14 -22.04 2.12
N GLN A 256 -21.11 -22.51 1.44
CA GLN A 256 -21.21 -23.48 0.36
C GLN A 256 -20.53 -24.79 0.75
N TYR A 257 -21.25 -25.89 0.51
CA TYR A 257 -20.78 -27.26 0.70
C TYR A 257 -20.32 -27.86 -0.62
N MET A 258 -19.48 -28.90 -0.53
CA MET A 258 -18.93 -29.60 -1.71
C MET A 258 -20.02 -30.21 -2.61
N ASP A 259 -21.16 -30.58 -2.02
CA ASP A 259 -22.33 -31.11 -2.74
C ASP A 259 -23.16 -30.02 -3.48
N GLY A 260 -22.73 -28.76 -3.43
CA GLY A 260 -23.40 -27.62 -4.06
C GLY A 260 -24.54 -27.03 -3.23
N ARG A 261 -24.82 -27.57 -2.03
CA ARG A 261 -25.78 -26.98 -1.10
C ARG A 261 -25.28 -25.63 -0.60
N LEU A 262 -26.21 -24.68 -0.48
CA LEU A 262 -25.95 -23.36 0.10
C LEU A 262 -26.76 -23.16 1.38
N VAL A 263 -26.14 -22.50 2.36
CA VAL A 263 -26.77 -22.15 3.64
C VAL A 263 -26.55 -20.67 3.94
N CYS A 264 -27.63 -19.93 4.12
CA CYS A 264 -27.60 -18.53 4.52
C CYS A 264 -27.91 -18.37 6.01
N VAL A 265 -27.18 -17.47 6.67
CA VAL A 265 -27.47 -16.94 8.01
C VAL A 265 -27.36 -15.42 8.02
N ASP A 266 -28.20 -14.77 8.82
CA ASP A 266 -28.22 -13.33 9.04
C ASP A 266 -28.46 -13.03 10.53
N ARG A 267 -28.57 -11.75 10.88
CA ARG A 267 -28.81 -11.32 12.27
C ARG A 267 -30.11 -11.85 12.87
N ASP A 268 -31.14 -12.08 12.04
CA ASP A 268 -32.44 -12.58 12.49
C ASP A 268 -32.43 -14.12 12.55
N HIS A 269 -31.55 -14.78 11.80
CA HIS A 269 -31.40 -16.23 11.67
C HIS A 269 -29.93 -16.62 11.84
N GLN A 270 -29.40 -16.44 13.05
CA GLN A 270 -27.95 -16.53 13.31
C GLN A 270 -27.35 -17.95 13.24
N LEU A 271 -28.18 -19.00 13.19
CA LEU A 271 -27.74 -20.39 13.10
C LEU A 271 -28.65 -21.18 12.16
N ARG A 272 -28.07 -21.80 11.14
CA ARG A 272 -28.78 -22.71 10.22
C ARG A 272 -27.81 -23.75 9.69
N GLY A 273 -28.19 -25.03 9.70
CA GLY A 273 -27.37 -26.10 9.11
C GLY A 273 -25.95 -26.22 9.67
N GLY A 274 -25.71 -25.81 10.92
CA GLY A 274 -24.36 -25.78 11.52
C GLY A 274 -23.55 -24.51 11.22
N VAL A 275 -24.02 -23.67 10.30
CA VAL A 275 -23.41 -22.38 9.94
C VAL A 275 -23.93 -21.32 10.91
N LYS A 276 -23.03 -20.49 11.45
CA LYS A 276 -23.37 -19.39 12.35
C LYS A 276 -22.62 -18.10 12.02
N LEU A 277 -23.20 -16.97 12.42
CA LEU A 277 -22.46 -15.72 12.48
C LEU A 277 -21.43 -15.77 13.62
N GLY A 278 -20.26 -15.19 13.40
CA GLY A 278 -19.20 -15.02 14.39
C GLY A 278 -19.65 -14.09 15.52
N SER A 279 -19.32 -14.46 16.76
CA SER A 279 -19.57 -13.62 17.95
C SER A 279 -18.47 -12.59 18.20
N GLU A 280 -17.36 -12.72 17.48
CA GLU A 280 -16.20 -11.84 17.57
C GLU A 280 -16.06 -11.03 16.28
N ARG A 281 -15.23 -9.99 16.33
CA ARG A 281 -14.87 -9.26 15.12
C ARG A 281 -14.11 -10.18 14.18
N VAL A 282 -14.32 -9.99 12.90
CA VAL A 282 -13.50 -10.64 11.89
C VAL A 282 -12.03 -10.24 12.13
N PRO A 283 -11.10 -11.20 12.13
CA PRO A 283 -9.68 -10.91 12.28
C PRO A 283 -9.16 -9.92 11.23
N SER A 284 -8.03 -9.30 11.51
CA SER A 284 -7.34 -8.46 10.51
C SER A 284 -6.86 -9.29 9.32
N TRP A 285 -6.62 -8.67 8.17
CA TRP A 285 -6.06 -9.39 7.00
C TRP A 285 -4.76 -10.11 7.31
N THR A 286 -3.85 -9.49 8.05
CA THR A 286 -2.59 -10.14 8.44
C THR A 286 -2.82 -11.41 9.25
N GLU A 287 -3.84 -11.43 10.11
CA GLU A 287 -4.22 -12.63 10.86
C GLU A 287 -4.90 -13.67 9.97
N LEU A 288 -5.77 -13.23 9.05
CA LEU A 288 -6.45 -14.11 8.08
C LEU A 288 -5.47 -14.75 7.09
N GLU A 289 -4.48 -14.01 6.60
CA GLU A 289 -3.45 -14.49 5.67
C GLU A 289 -2.38 -15.35 6.35
N ALA A 290 -2.22 -15.23 7.67
CA ALA A 290 -1.30 -16.05 8.44
C ALA A 290 -1.86 -17.44 8.78
N ASP A 291 -3.14 -17.68 8.49
CA ASP A 291 -3.79 -18.98 8.67
C ASP A 291 -3.62 -19.83 7.41
N ASP A 292 -2.68 -20.79 7.45
CA ASP A 292 -2.34 -21.67 6.32
C ASP A 292 -3.52 -22.58 5.91
N ASP A 293 -4.54 -22.76 6.76
CA ASP A 293 -5.71 -23.59 6.48
C ASP A 293 -6.81 -22.79 5.72
N LEU A 294 -6.65 -21.46 5.63
CA LEU A 294 -7.59 -20.56 4.99
C LEU A 294 -6.99 -19.90 3.75
N HIS A 295 -7.79 -19.84 2.69
CA HIS A 295 -7.58 -18.88 1.61
C HIS A 295 -8.65 -17.80 1.69
N VAL A 296 -8.25 -16.55 1.75
CA VAL A 296 -9.16 -15.40 1.90
C VAL A 296 -9.02 -14.43 0.74
N GLU A 297 -10.15 -13.93 0.24
CA GLU A 297 -10.20 -12.89 -0.78
C GLU A 297 -11.34 -11.92 -0.52
N GLU A 298 -11.17 -10.66 -0.93
CA GLU A 298 -12.25 -9.69 -0.83
C GLU A 298 -13.17 -9.76 -2.06
N THR A 299 -14.48 -9.58 -1.85
CA THR A 299 -15.48 -9.59 -2.91
C THR A 299 -16.35 -8.34 -2.88
N SER A 300 -17.28 -8.23 -3.83
CA SER A 300 -18.16 -7.07 -3.97
C SER A 300 -19.54 -7.37 -3.40
N ALA A 301 -20.24 -6.31 -3.02
CA ALA A 301 -21.65 -6.36 -2.68
C ALA A 301 -22.49 -7.08 -3.76
N GLU A 302 -22.24 -6.79 -5.05
CA GLU A 302 -22.96 -7.44 -6.16
C GLU A 302 -22.75 -8.96 -6.19
N PHE A 303 -21.51 -9.41 -5.98
CA PHE A 303 -21.21 -10.84 -5.93
C PHE A 303 -21.88 -11.49 -4.72
N PHE A 304 -21.78 -10.85 -3.55
CA PHE A 304 -22.42 -11.30 -2.33
C PHE A 304 -23.94 -11.43 -2.52
N GLU A 305 -24.60 -10.39 -3.02
CA GLU A 305 -26.05 -10.38 -3.22
C GLU A 305 -26.52 -11.46 -4.19
N ARG A 306 -25.70 -11.78 -5.20
CA ARG A 306 -25.97 -12.91 -6.09
C ARG A 306 -25.91 -14.25 -5.34
N ARG A 307 -24.81 -14.52 -4.61
CA ARG A 307 -24.66 -15.74 -3.81
C ARG A 307 -25.72 -15.84 -2.71
N TRP A 308 -26.11 -14.72 -2.11
CA TRP A 308 -27.19 -14.65 -1.12
C TRP A 308 -28.53 -15.11 -1.72
N LYS A 309 -28.89 -14.60 -2.90
CA LYS A 309 -30.12 -15.01 -3.61
C LYS A 309 -30.10 -16.49 -3.98
N GLU A 310 -28.96 -17.00 -4.45
CA GLU A 310 -28.78 -18.44 -4.72
C GLU A 310 -28.98 -19.26 -3.44
N GLY A 311 -28.37 -18.84 -2.33
CA GLY A 311 -28.49 -19.51 -1.05
C GLY A 311 -29.90 -19.49 -0.45
N LEU A 312 -30.72 -18.47 -0.73
CA LEU A 312 -32.14 -18.47 -0.38
C LEU A 312 -32.93 -19.56 -1.12
N THR A 313 -32.48 -20.01 -2.29
CA THR A 313 -33.06 -21.14 -3.03
C THR A 313 -32.47 -22.50 -2.64
N GLY A 314 -31.34 -22.49 -1.93
CA GLY A 314 -30.66 -23.66 -1.38
C GLY A 314 -29.62 -24.32 -2.29
N PHE A 315 -29.51 -23.90 -3.55
CA PHE A 315 -28.59 -24.46 -4.55
C PHE A 315 -28.10 -23.39 -5.52
N ILE A 316 -26.94 -23.65 -6.15
CA ILE A 316 -26.43 -22.82 -7.25
C ILE A 316 -27.28 -23.09 -8.50
N GLY A 317 -27.99 -22.08 -8.97
CA GLY A 317 -28.70 -22.16 -10.26
C GLY A 317 -27.70 -22.18 -11.41
N HIS A 318 -27.72 -23.24 -12.22
CA HIS A 318 -27.00 -23.30 -13.51
C HIS A 318 -27.71 -22.49 -14.60
#